data_AF-A0A7C5U3E9-F1
#
_entry.id   AF-A0A7C5U3E9-F1
#
_cell.length_a   1.000
_cell.length_b   1.000
_cell.length_c   1.000
_cell.angle_alpha   90.00
_cell.angle_beta   90.00
_cell.angle_gamma   90.00
#
_symmetry.space_group_name_H-M   'P 1'
#
loop_
_entity.id
_entity.type
_entity.pdbx_description
1 polymer ?
#
loop_
_entity_poly.entity_id
_entity_poly.type
_entity_poly.pdbx_seq_one_letter_code
_entity_poly.pdbx_strand_id
1 'polypeptide(L)'
;MLSRKILLVIQALTIVMFALVAALIPQYAFLVFILYFTVFMVFAARMGTSSLKKIEGSLGHVLFKENAADKVMIQDQLVLDEMRKQFKSTLVYLTFPLLALLLIPLYYGFIGPVIQSALKALNNELLERFIYFIIMYLFLMGVLQGLRVAVAKVVKQSKQLYIPRSFTVYKSGLAIGGRLIAFDKDTCMKESRERRFVEIHSKKLPYVIRLYTLEVSKLSSKMKEAGLRECTESEI
;
A
#
# COMPACT_ATOMS: atom_id res chain seq x y z
N MET A 1 2.79 4.85 -11.82
CA MET A 1 1.67 5.01 -10.88
C MET A 1 0.41 5.24 -11.70
N LEU A 2 -0.64 4.42 -11.55
CA LEU A 2 -1.93 4.73 -12.17
C LEU A 2 -2.49 6.01 -11.53
N SER A 3 -3.02 6.92 -12.34
CA SER A 3 -3.71 8.11 -11.84
C SER A 3 -4.91 7.69 -10.98
N ARG A 4 -5.19 8.42 -9.89
CA ARG A 4 -6.35 8.18 -9.02
C ARG A 4 -7.66 8.08 -9.81
N LYS A 5 -7.78 8.83 -10.91
CA LYS A 5 -8.94 8.79 -11.82
C LYS A 5 -9.09 7.41 -12.47
N ILE A 6 -7.98 6.81 -12.94
CA ILE A 6 -8.00 5.50 -13.60
C ILE A 6 -8.38 4.41 -12.58
N LEU A 7 -7.92 4.51 -11.34
CA LEU A 7 -8.30 3.58 -10.28
C LEU A 7 -9.82 3.60 -10.00
N LEU A 8 -10.42 4.80 -9.93
CA LEU A 8 -11.87 4.94 -9.75
C LEU A 8 -12.66 4.37 -10.93
N VAL A 9 -12.19 4.59 -12.16
CA VAL A 9 -12.82 4.04 -13.36
C VAL A 9 -12.77 2.50 -13.36
N ILE A 10 -11.60 1.92 -13.06
CA ILE A 10 -11.45 0.46 -12.94
C ILE A 10 -12.41 -0.08 -11.87
N GLN A 11 -12.47 0.58 -10.71
CA GLN A 11 -13.35 0.17 -9.62
C GLN A 11 -14.84 0.21 -10.04
N ALA A 12 -15.29 1.31 -10.67
CA ALA A 12 -16.68 1.42 -11.15
C ALA A 12 -17.01 0.36 -12.20
N LEU A 13 -16.12 0.14 -13.17
CA LEU A 13 -16.29 -0.86 -14.22
C LEU A 13 -16.38 -2.28 -13.63
N THR A 14 -15.51 -2.60 -12.66
CA THR A 14 -15.57 -3.90 -11.97
C THR A 14 -16.89 -4.08 -11.23
N ILE A 15 -17.38 -3.07 -10.49
CA ILE A 15 -18.67 -3.16 -9.79
C ILE A 15 -19.80 -3.47 -10.78
N VAL A 16 -19.84 -2.77 -11.92
CA VAL A 16 -20.86 -2.99 -12.96
C VAL A 16 -20.79 -4.41 -13.51
N MET A 17 -19.59 -4.90 -13.85
CA MET A 17 -19.42 -6.26 -14.37
C MET A 17 -19.83 -7.32 -13.35
N PHE A 18 -19.41 -7.20 -12.10
CA PHE A 18 -19.72 -8.19 -11.06
C PHE A 18 -21.20 -8.15 -10.65
N ALA A 19 -21.82 -6.96 -10.64
CA ALA A 19 -23.26 -6.85 -10.45
C ALA A 19 -24.06 -7.52 -11.57
N LEU A 20 -23.61 -7.41 -12.82
CA LEU A 20 -24.25 -8.08 -13.96
C LEU A 20 -24.15 -9.60 -13.83
N VAL A 21 -22.96 -10.14 -13.51
CA VAL A 21 -22.77 -11.59 -13.31
C VAL A 21 -23.62 -12.10 -12.14
N ALA A 22 -23.66 -11.37 -11.02
CA ALA A 22 -24.48 -11.72 -9.87
C ALA A 22 -25.98 -11.65 -10.19
N ALA A 23 -26.42 -10.71 -11.02
CA ALA A 23 -27.81 -10.59 -11.44
C ALA A 23 -28.27 -11.75 -12.33
N LEU A 24 -27.39 -12.25 -13.20
CA LEU A 24 -27.64 -13.40 -14.06
C LEU A 24 -27.68 -14.71 -13.27
N ILE A 25 -26.87 -14.85 -12.23
CA ILE A 25 -26.74 -16.10 -11.46
C ILE A 25 -26.74 -15.83 -9.94
N PRO A 26 -27.89 -15.39 -9.38
CA PRO A 26 -27.96 -14.91 -8.00
C PRO A 26 -27.65 -16.00 -6.96
N GLN A 27 -27.88 -17.27 -7.27
CA GLN A 27 -27.54 -18.37 -6.36
C GLN A 27 -26.04 -18.47 -6.06
N TYR A 28 -25.18 -17.95 -6.95
CA TYR A 28 -23.73 -17.91 -6.74
C TYR A 28 -23.22 -16.49 -6.41
N ALA A 29 -24.11 -15.54 -6.08
CA ALA A 29 -23.72 -14.16 -5.81
C ALA A 29 -22.61 -14.03 -4.74
N PHE A 30 -22.65 -14.86 -3.70
CA PHE A 30 -21.60 -14.90 -2.68
C PHE A 30 -20.25 -15.40 -3.24
N LEU A 31 -20.27 -16.43 -4.09
CA LEU A 31 -19.07 -16.95 -4.74
C LEU A 31 -18.48 -15.93 -5.73
N VAL A 32 -19.35 -15.25 -6.49
CA VAL A 32 -19.01 -14.13 -7.39
C VAL A 32 -18.37 -12.98 -6.59
N PHE A 33 -18.88 -12.68 -5.39
CA PHE A 33 -18.27 -11.71 -4.48
C PHE A 33 -16.87 -12.14 -4.00
N ILE A 34 -16.69 -13.41 -3.60
CA ILE A 34 -15.36 -13.92 -3.21
C ILE A 34 -14.37 -13.80 -4.36
N LEU A 35 -14.80 -14.13 -5.58
CA LEU A 35 -13.97 -14.01 -6.77
C LEU A 35 -13.59 -12.56 -7.05
N TYR A 36 -14.55 -11.63 -6.98
CA TYR A 36 -14.28 -10.19 -7.05
C TYR A 36 -13.22 -9.75 -6.05
N PHE A 37 -13.43 -10.12 -4.77
CA PHE A 37 -12.54 -9.73 -3.69
C PHE A 37 -11.11 -10.28 -3.90
N THR A 38 -11.00 -11.54 -4.34
CA THR A 38 -9.72 -12.20 -4.63
C THR A 38 -8.98 -11.52 -5.77
N VAL A 39 -9.67 -11.23 -6.88
CA VAL A 39 -9.07 -10.53 -8.03
C VAL A 39 -8.60 -9.13 -7.62
N PHE A 40 -9.41 -8.40 -6.85
CA PHE A 40 -9.05 -7.09 -6.34
C PHE A 40 -7.80 -7.13 -5.45
N MET A 41 -7.72 -8.10 -4.53
CA MET A 41 -6.57 -8.28 -3.65
C MET A 41 -5.29 -8.61 -4.41
N VAL A 42 -5.35 -9.50 -5.42
CA VAL A 42 -4.20 -9.83 -6.28
C VAL A 42 -3.73 -8.61 -7.06
N PHE A 43 -4.67 -7.82 -7.60
CA PHE A 43 -4.35 -6.60 -8.33
C PHE A 43 -3.72 -5.54 -7.42
N ALA A 44 -4.27 -5.34 -6.22
CA ALA A 44 -3.72 -4.43 -5.21
C ALA A 44 -2.30 -4.85 -4.78
N ALA A 45 -2.06 -6.14 -4.56
CA ALA A 45 -0.75 -6.68 -4.20
C ALA A 45 0.28 -6.46 -5.31
N ARG A 46 -0.07 -6.74 -6.57
CA ARG A 46 0.84 -6.53 -7.71
C ARG A 46 1.17 -5.06 -7.91
N MET A 47 0.19 -4.16 -7.79
CA MET A 47 0.42 -2.71 -7.92
C MET A 47 1.41 -2.16 -6.88
N GLY A 48 1.39 -2.68 -5.64
CA GLY A 48 2.33 -2.26 -4.60
C GLY A 48 3.80 -2.57 -4.91
N THR A 49 4.07 -3.55 -5.77
CA THR A 49 5.44 -4.00 -6.08
C THR A 49 6.08 -3.33 -7.30
N SER A 50 5.32 -2.57 -8.08
CA SER A 50 5.73 -2.02 -9.38
C SER A 50 6.77 -0.90 -9.32
N SER A 51 7.11 -0.34 -8.14
CA SER A 51 8.08 0.76 -8.06
C SER A 51 9.54 0.32 -8.10
N LEU A 52 9.83 -0.98 -8.03
CA LEU A 52 11.19 -1.50 -7.94
C LEU A 52 11.65 -2.06 -9.28
N LYS A 53 12.55 -1.34 -9.95
CA LYS A 53 13.19 -1.82 -11.19
C LYS A 53 14.15 -2.95 -10.86
N LYS A 54 14.13 -4.01 -11.68
CA LYS A 54 15.20 -5.01 -11.68
C LYS A 54 16.51 -4.34 -12.07
N ILE A 55 17.61 -4.80 -11.50
CA ILE A 55 18.95 -4.38 -11.91
C ILE A 55 19.17 -4.94 -13.33
N GLU A 56 19.19 -4.07 -14.33
CA GLU A 56 19.57 -4.39 -15.70
C GLU A 56 20.83 -3.57 -16.03
N GLY A 57 21.97 -4.24 -16.24
CA GLY A 57 23.26 -3.61 -16.61
C GLY A 57 24.31 -3.52 -15.49
N SER A 58 25.50 -3.00 -15.82
CA SER A 58 26.58 -2.78 -14.85
C SER A 58 26.24 -1.57 -13.97
N LEU A 59 26.06 -1.79 -12.68
CA LEU A 59 25.69 -0.78 -11.69
C LEU A 59 26.75 0.33 -11.47
N GLY A 60 27.91 0.22 -12.12
CA GLY A 60 29.05 1.10 -11.94
C GLY A 60 29.86 0.76 -10.69
N HIS A 61 30.68 1.72 -10.24
CA HIS A 61 31.55 1.53 -9.08
C HIS A 61 30.74 1.49 -7.76
N VAL A 62 31.07 0.54 -6.89
CA VAL A 62 30.53 0.45 -5.53
C VAL A 62 31.10 1.59 -4.70
N LEU A 63 30.26 2.42 -4.12
CA LEU A 63 30.67 3.52 -3.23
C LEU A 63 30.69 3.06 -1.76
N PHE A 64 29.73 2.22 -1.38
CA PHE A 64 29.62 1.68 -0.03
C PHE A 64 28.86 0.36 -0.04
N LYS A 65 29.22 -0.57 0.84
CA LYS A 65 28.55 -1.87 0.97
C LYS A 65 28.41 -2.24 2.44
N GLU A 66 27.21 -2.61 2.83
CA GLU A 66 26.87 -3.11 4.16
C GLU A 66 26.19 -4.47 4.02
N ASN A 67 26.75 -5.48 4.67
CA ASN A 67 26.26 -6.85 4.60
C ASN A 67 25.50 -7.27 5.87
N ALA A 68 25.67 -6.55 6.97
CA ALA A 68 25.13 -6.91 8.28
C ALA A 68 24.47 -5.71 8.97
N ALA A 69 23.58 -5.02 8.25
CA ALA A 69 22.83 -3.88 8.78
C ALA A 69 21.91 -4.28 9.94
N ASP A 70 21.48 -5.53 9.98
CA ASP A 70 20.68 -6.14 11.04
C ASP A 70 21.38 -6.12 12.40
N LYS A 71 22.69 -6.36 12.44
CA LYS A 71 23.48 -6.32 13.69
C LYS A 71 23.48 -4.93 14.32
N VAL A 72 23.49 -3.89 13.49
CA VAL A 72 23.44 -2.49 13.95
C VAL A 72 22.01 -2.12 14.33
N MET A 73 21.02 -2.58 13.55
CA MET A 73 19.59 -2.36 13.84
C MET A 73 19.18 -2.88 15.22
N ILE A 74 19.67 -4.05 15.65
CA ILE A 74 19.32 -4.64 16.96
C ILE A 74 19.73 -3.73 18.13
N GLN A 75 20.71 -2.86 17.94
CA GLN A 75 21.18 -1.91 18.97
C GLN A 75 20.26 -0.69 19.10
N ASP A 76 19.38 -0.43 18.12
CA ASP A 76 18.44 0.69 18.14
C ASP A 76 17.20 0.34 18.97
N GLN A 77 17.15 0.80 20.21
CA GLN A 77 16.04 0.49 21.13
C GLN A 77 14.68 1.02 20.65
N LEU A 78 14.66 2.09 19.84
CA LEU A 78 13.44 2.72 19.35
C LEU A 78 12.88 2.05 18.09
N VAL A 79 13.67 1.22 17.40
CA VAL A 79 13.23 0.57 16.15
C VAL A 79 12.05 -0.37 16.40
N LEU A 80 12.04 -1.06 17.54
CA LEU A 80 10.98 -2.00 17.91
C LEU A 80 9.65 -1.28 18.12
N ASP A 81 9.66 -0.10 18.73
CA ASP A 81 8.45 0.67 18.97
C ASP A 81 7.91 1.30 17.68
N GLU A 82 8.78 1.73 16.77
CA GLU A 82 8.39 2.19 15.43
C GLU A 82 7.78 1.05 14.61
N MET A 83 8.41 -0.12 14.61
CA MET A 83 7.90 -1.34 13.97
C MET A 83 6.56 -1.77 14.56
N ARG A 84 6.41 -1.74 15.89
CA ARG A 84 5.13 -2.04 16.57
C ARG A 84 4.02 -1.07 16.17
N LYS A 85 4.31 0.23 16.07
CA LYS A 85 3.33 1.23 15.61
C LYS A 85 2.89 0.95 14.16
N GLN A 86 3.83 0.59 13.29
CA GLN A 86 3.51 0.22 11.90
C GLN A 86 2.71 -1.07 11.80
N PHE A 87 3.05 -2.08 12.62
CA PHE A 87 2.31 -3.33 12.69
C PHE A 87 0.88 -3.09 13.18
N LYS A 88 0.69 -2.31 14.25
CA LYS A 88 -0.65 -1.92 14.75
C LYS A 88 -1.47 -1.22 13.65
N SER A 89 -0.87 -0.27 12.94
CA SER A 89 -1.54 0.40 11.82
C SER A 89 -1.95 -0.58 10.72
N THR A 90 -1.06 -1.52 10.36
CA THR A 90 -1.34 -2.54 9.35
C THR A 90 -2.45 -3.49 9.79
N LEU A 91 -2.47 -3.88 11.06
CA LEU A 91 -3.49 -4.74 11.65
C LEU A 91 -4.88 -4.09 11.61
N VAL A 92 -4.97 -2.77 11.85
CA VAL A 92 -6.23 -2.03 11.70
C VAL A 92 -6.75 -2.15 10.26
N TYR A 93 -5.90 -2.01 9.25
CA TYR A 93 -6.34 -2.18 7.86
C TYR A 93 -6.73 -3.62 7.51
N LEU A 94 -6.16 -4.62 8.18
CA LEU A 94 -6.54 -6.02 8.02
C LEU A 94 -7.97 -6.31 8.51
N THR A 95 -8.52 -5.47 9.39
CA THR A 95 -9.92 -5.62 9.84
C THR A 95 -10.94 -5.26 8.75
N PHE A 96 -10.56 -4.53 7.70
CA PHE A 96 -11.51 -4.06 6.68
C PHE A 96 -12.10 -5.22 5.84
N PRO A 97 -11.30 -6.18 5.35
CA PRO A 97 -11.83 -7.41 4.75
C PRO A 97 -12.80 -8.19 5.65
N LEU A 98 -12.49 -8.30 6.95
CA LEU A 98 -13.34 -9.00 7.91
C LEU A 98 -14.66 -8.27 8.12
N LEU A 99 -14.61 -6.93 8.19
CA LEU A 99 -15.80 -6.10 8.26
C LEU A 99 -16.67 -6.27 7.01
N ALA A 100 -16.07 -6.38 5.81
CA ALA A 100 -16.81 -6.64 4.58
C ALA A 100 -17.64 -7.93 4.66
N LEU A 101 -17.09 -9.00 5.26
CA LEU A 101 -17.80 -10.26 5.46
C LEU A 101 -18.97 -10.12 6.46
N LEU A 102 -18.85 -9.26 7.46
CA LEU A 102 -19.94 -8.96 8.41
C LEU A 102 -21.02 -8.05 7.80
N LEU A 103 -20.65 -7.15 6.89
CA LEU A 103 -21.60 -6.24 6.25
C LEU A 103 -22.54 -6.94 5.28
N ILE A 104 -22.14 -8.07 4.70
CA ILE A 104 -22.97 -8.85 3.76
C ILE A 104 -24.26 -9.36 4.42
N PRO A 105 -24.22 -10.15 5.51
CA PRO A 105 -25.44 -10.60 6.17
C PRO A 105 -26.26 -9.44 6.74
N LEU A 106 -25.61 -8.36 7.20
CA LEU A 106 -26.30 -7.14 7.64
C LEU A 106 -27.07 -6.49 6.48
N TYR A 107 -26.46 -6.41 5.30
CA TYR A 107 -27.11 -5.91 4.10
C TYR A 107 -28.31 -6.78 3.76
N TYR A 108 -28.15 -8.10 3.65
CA TYR A 108 -29.25 -9.00 3.32
C TYR A 108 -30.37 -9.01 4.36
N GLY A 109 -30.05 -8.85 5.65
CA GLY A 109 -31.03 -8.86 6.73
C GLY A 109 -31.84 -7.56 6.86
N PHE A 110 -31.22 -6.39 6.68
CA PHE A 110 -31.84 -5.11 7.03
C PHE A 110 -32.03 -4.16 5.85
N ILE A 111 -31.06 -4.07 4.94
CA ILE A 111 -31.03 -3.05 3.89
C ILE A 111 -31.63 -3.61 2.58
N GLY A 112 -31.28 -4.84 2.25
CA GLY A 112 -31.70 -5.56 1.06
C GLY A 112 -33.22 -5.65 0.91
N PRO A 113 -34.00 -6.03 1.95
CA PRO A 113 -35.46 -6.12 1.83
C PRO A 113 -36.11 -4.78 1.49
N VAL A 114 -35.61 -3.67 2.05
CA VAL A 114 -36.11 -2.32 1.78
C VAL A 114 -35.83 -1.95 0.32
N ILE A 115 -34.60 -2.15 -0.15
CA ILE A 115 -34.23 -1.88 -1.55
C ILE A 115 -35.06 -2.74 -2.48
N GLN A 116 -35.18 -4.04 -2.20
CA GLN A 116 -35.91 -4.96 -3.06
C GLN A 116 -37.39 -4.59 -3.14
N SER A 117 -38.00 -4.13 -2.03
CA SER A 117 -39.38 -3.63 -2.05
C SER A 117 -39.56 -2.38 -2.93
N ALA A 118 -38.57 -1.47 -2.95
CA ALA A 118 -38.59 -0.29 -3.79
C ALA A 118 -38.36 -0.61 -5.28
N LEU A 119 -37.53 -1.61 -5.57
CA LEU A 119 -37.20 -2.00 -6.94
C LEU A 119 -38.31 -2.80 -7.64
N LYS A 120 -39.19 -3.49 -6.91
CA LYS A 120 -40.34 -4.22 -7.48
C LYS A 120 -41.26 -3.38 -8.37
N ALA A 121 -41.20 -2.05 -8.27
CA ALA A 121 -41.93 -1.13 -9.14
C ALA A 121 -41.40 -1.11 -10.60
N LEU A 122 -40.21 -1.65 -10.85
CA LEU A 122 -39.56 -1.65 -12.17
C LEU A 122 -40.11 -2.73 -13.11
N ASN A 123 -40.83 -3.74 -12.59
CA ASN A 123 -41.50 -4.79 -13.36
C ASN A 123 -40.55 -5.55 -14.31
N ASN A 124 -39.26 -5.61 -13.98
CA ASN A 124 -38.23 -6.29 -14.76
C ASN A 124 -37.23 -6.96 -13.81
N GLU A 125 -37.37 -8.27 -13.67
CA GLU A 125 -36.63 -9.08 -12.69
C GLU A 125 -35.11 -8.99 -12.86
N LEU A 126 -34.60 -8.93 -14.09
CA LEU A 126 -33.16 -8.80 -14.35
C LEU A 126 -32.65 -7.42 -13.93
N LEU A 127 -33.39 -6.37 -14.28
CA LEU A 127 -33.04 -4.99 -13.92
C LEU A 127 -33.10 -4.78 -12.41
N GLU A 128 -34.10 -5.35 -11.74
CA GLU A 128 -34.23 -5.35 -10.29
C GLU A 128 -33.03 -5.99 -9.60
N ARG A 129 -32.64 -7.20 -10.04
CA ARG A 129 -31.46 -7.90 -9.51
C ARG A 129 -30.17 -7.13 -9.77
N PHE A 130 -30.01 -6.56 -10.96
CA PHE A 130 -28.83 -5.80 -11.32
C PHE A 130 -28.67 -4.55 -10.45
N ILE A 131 -29.74 -3.76 -10.28
CA ILE A 131 -29.71 -2.55 -9.45
C ILE A 131 -29.52 -2.93 -7.98
N TYR A 132 -30.14 -4.01 -7.51
CA TYR A 132 -29.95 -4.54 -6.16
C TYR A 132 -28.47 -4.82 -5.88
N PHE A 133 -27.79 -5.56 -6.75
CA PHE A 133 -26.37 -5.87 -6.58
C PHE A 133 -25.47 -4.64 -6.72
N ILE A 134 -25.79 -3.69 -7.61
CA ILE A 134 -25.08 -2.41 -7.67
C ILE A 134 -25.14 -1.71 -6.31
N ILE A 135 -26.33 -1.57 -5.73
CA ILE A 135 -26.50 -0.87 -4.45
C ILE A 135 -25.77 -1.62 -3.33
N MET A 136 -25.80 -2.97 -3.33
CA MET A 136 -25.01 -3.78 -2.40
C MET A 136 -23.53 -3.45 -2.48
N TYR A 137 -22.92 -3.49 -3.67
CA TYR A 137 -21.50 -3.19 -3.84
C TYR A 137 -21.16 -1.74 -3.47
N LEU A 138 -22.01 -0.78 -3.83
CA LEU A 138 -21.84 0.62 -3.46
C LEU A 138 -21.93 0.83 -1.94
N PHE A 139 -22.85 0.16 -1.27
CA PHE A 139 -22.96 0.17 0.19
C PHE A 139 -21.68 -0.36 0.84
N LEU A 140 -21.23 -1.55 0.43
CA LEU A 140 -20.02 -2.18 0.96
C LEU A 140 -18.79 -1.29 0.75
N MET A 141 -18.58 -0.81 -0.48
CA MET A 141 -17.45 0.06 -0.77
C MET A 141 -17.54 1.41 -0.07
N GLY A 142 -18.74 1.97 0.05
CA GLY A 142 -18.99 3.23 0.76
C GLY A 142 -18.63 3.14 2.23
N VAL A 143 -19.08 2.09 2.92
CA VAL A 143 -18.75 1.85 4.34
C VAL A 143 -17.24 1.62 4.52
N LEU A 144 -16.62 0.76 3.70
CA LEU A 144 -15.20 0.47 3.79
C LEU A 144 -14.32 1.70 3.49
N GLN A 145 -14.68 2.48 2.47
CA GLN A 145 -13.96 3.70 2.11
C GLN A 145 -14.16 4.79 3.17
N GLY A 146 -15.36 4.93 3.72
CA GLY A 146 -15.65 5.84 4.83
C GLY A 146 -14.82 5.50 6.06
N LEU A 147 -14.77 4.23 6.45
CA LEU A 147 -13.95 3.75 7.55
C LEU A 147 -12.45 3.99 7.28
N ARG A 148 -11.98 3.73 6.06
CA ARG A 148 -10.60 4.02 5.66
C ARG A 148 -10.23 5.48 5.87
N VAL A 149 -11.10 6.41 5.48
CA VAL A 149 -10.89 7.85 5.67
C VAL A 149 -10.90 8.21 7.15
N ALA A 150 -11.83 7.65 7.93
CA ALA A 150 -11.89 7.88 9.38
C ALA A 150 -10.61 7.40 10.08
N VAL A 151 -10.17 6.17 9.80
CA VAL A 151 -8.93 5.60 10.34
C VAL A 151 -7.71 6.41 9.91
N ALA A 152 -7.64 6.86 8.65
CA ALA A 152 -6.52 7.66 8.16
C ALA A 152 -6.40 9.03 8.85
N LYS A 153 -7.50 9.59 9.39
CA LYS A 153 -7.46 10.83 10.19
C LYS A 153 -6.91 10.60 11.60
N VAL A 154 -7.18 9.44 12.19
CA VAL A 154 -6.75 9.10 13.56
C VAL A 154 -5.32 8.57 13.58
N VAL A 155 -4.99 7.72 12.61
CA VAL A 155 -3.65 7.16 12.44
C VAL A 155 -2.86 8.12 11.57
N LYS A 156 -2.07 9.01 12.19
CA LYS A 156 -1.04 9.78 11.46
C LYS A 156 -0.11 8.79 10.77
N GLN A 157 -0.35 8.55 9.48
CA GLN A 157 0.44 7.62 8.69
C GLN A 157 1.84 8.23 8.49
N SER A 158 2.76 7.91 9.38
CA SER A 158 4.18 7.94 9.00
C SER A 158 4.35 6.94 7.86
N LYS A 159 5.13 7.32 6.84
CA LYS A 159 5.48 6.40 5.75
C LYS A 159 6.02 5.09 6.36
N GLN A 160 5.68 3.97 5.73
CA GLN A 160 6.17 2.67 6.18
C GLN A 160 7.70 2.67 6.21
N LEU A 161 8.30 2.00 7.19
CA LEU A 161 9.74 1.99 7.37
C LEU A 161 10.24 0.68 6.77
N TYR A 162 11.09 0.79 5.76
CA TYR A 162 11.71 -0.34 5.11
C TYR A 162 13.18 -0.42 5.54
N ILE A 163 13.54 -1.49 6.23
CA ILE A 163 14.90 -1.71 6.74
C ILE A 163 15.51 -2.89 5.99
N PRO A 164 16.43 -2.67 5.05
CA PRO A 164 17.13 -3.75 4.38
C PRO A 164 18.19 -4.37 5.30
N ARG A 165 18.31 -5.71 5.25
CA ARG A 165 19.37 -6.45 5.98
C ARG A 165 20.76 -6.24 5.40
N SER A 166 20.82 -5.99 4.08
CA SER A 166 22.04 -5.73 3.34
C SER A 166 21.75 -4.73 2.22
N PHE A 167 22.70 -3.84 1.94
CA PHE A 167 22.57 -2.87 0.86
C PHE A 167 23.92 -2.50 0.25
N THR A 168 23.87 -1.99 -0.98
CA THR A 168 25.05 -1.49 -1.68
C THR A 168 24.72 -0.17 -2.35
N VAL A 169 25.52 0.85 -2.06
CA VAL A 169 25.38 2.18 -2.65
C VAL A 169 26.27 2.24 -3.88
N TYR A 170 25.68 2.60 -5.01
CA TYR A 170 26.34 2.90 -6.26
C TYR A 170 26.14 4.38 -6.59
N LYS A 171 26.94 4.90 -7.53
CA LYS A 171 26.74 6.27 -8.05
C LYS A 171 25.36 6.46 -8.70
N SER A 172 24.81 5.40 -9.28
CA SER A 172 23.50 5.39 -9.94
C SER A 172 22.31 5.23 -8.98
N GLY A 173 22.55 4.76 -7.75
CA GLY A 173 21.46 4.47 -6.82
C GLY A 173 21.81 3.47 -5.72
N LEU A 174 20.80 3.09 -4.95
CA LEU A 174 20.87 2.12 -3.87
C LEU A 174 20.37 0.75 -4.33
N ALA A 175 21.22 -0.27 -4.24
CA ALA A 175 20.84 -1.65 -4.50
C ALA A 175 20.43 -2.37 -3.21
N ILE A 176 19.26 -3.01 -3.25
CA ILE A 176 18.70 -3.82 -2.16
C ILE A 176 18.08 -5.07 -2.75
N GLY A 177 18.51 -6.27 -2.31
CA GLY A 177 17.84 -7.53 -2.66
C GLY A 177 17.65 -7.75 -4.17
N GLY A 178 18.65 -7.38 -4.98
CA GLY A 178 18.59 -7.52 -6.44
C GLY A 178 17.78 -6.43 -7.17
N ARG A 179 17.36 -5.36 -6.49
CA ARG A 179 16.61 -4.23 -7.05
C ARG A 179 17.40 -2.94 -6.87
N LEU A 180 17.35 -2.05 -7.88
CA LEU A 180 18.00 -0.74 -7.83
C LEU A 180 16.96 0.36 -7.59
N ILE A 181 17.23 1.19 -6.60
CA ILE A 181 16.49 2.41 -6.30
C ILE A 181 17.36 3.56 -6.80
N ALA A 182 17.01 4.08 -7.97
CA ALA A 182 17.74 5.19 -8.58
C ALA A 182 17.61 6.45 -7.70
N PHE A 183 18.73 7.16 -7.57
CA PHE A 183 18.75 8.46 -6.93
C PHE A 183 18.21 9.50 -7.92
N ASP A 184 17.11 10.15 -7.56
CA ASP A 184 16.48 11.18 -8.36
C ASP A 184 16.33 12.48 -7.56
N LYS A 185 15.89 13.56 -8.23
CA LYS A 185 15.71 14.88 -7.59
C LYS A 185 14.64 14.87 -6.47
N ASP A 186 13.77 13.87 -6.48
CA ASP A 186 12.70 13.67 -5.50
C ASP A 186 13.14 12.78 -4.33
N THR A 187 14.41 12.36 -4.30
CA THR A 187 15.03 11.64 -3.19
C THR A 187 15.93 12.56 -2.37
N CYS A 188 15.80 12.44 -1.05
CA CYS A 188 16.65 13.14 -0.09
C CYS A 188 17.04 12.19 1.04
N MET A 189 18.08 12.53 1.79
CA MET A 189 18.53 11.75 2.93
C MET A 189 18.48 12.51 4.25
N LYS A 190 18.36 11.77 5.35
CA LYS A 190 18.45 12.24 6.72
C LYS A 190 19.35 11.29 7.53
N GLU A 191 20.39 11.81 8.16
CA GLU A 191 21.28 10.98 9.00
C GLU A 191 20.89 11.07 10.48
N SER A 192 21.07 9.96 11.21
CA SER A 192 21.07 9.93 12.67
C SER A 192 22.32 9.21 13.14
N ARG A 193 23.27 9.98 13.67
CA ARG A 193 24.54 9.44 14.19
C ARG A 193 24.35 8.67 15.49
N GLU A 194 23.47 9.19 16.36
CA GLU A 194 23.14 8.57 17.64
C GLU A 194 22.54 7.18 17.46
N ARG A 195 21.56 7.05 16.56
CA ARG A 195 20.86 5.78 16.27
C ARG A 195 21.48 4.97 15.13
N ARG A 196 22.62 5.41 14.61
CA ARG A 196 23.47 4.70 13.65
C ARG A 196 22.79 4.34 12.31
N PHE A 197 22.08 5.29 11.71
CA PHE A 197 21.42 5.08 10.42
C PHE A 197 21.40 6.31 9.49
N VAL A 198 21.14 6.04 8.22
CA VAL A 198 20.75 7.04 7.21
C VAL A 198 19.39 6.66 6.62
N GLU A 199 18.44 7.59 6.63
CA GLU A 199 17.14 7.44 5.99
C GLU A 199 17.15 8.05 4.59
N ILE A 200 16.47 7.39 3.66
CA ILE A 200 16.15 7.91 2.34
C ILE A 200 14.65 8.13 2.25
N HIS A 201 14.30 9.38 2.00
CA HIS A 201 12.94 9.85 1.78
C HIS A 201 12.74 10.07 0.29
N SER A 202 11.60 9.62 -0.23
CA SER A 202 11.18 9.91 -1.60
C SER A 202 9.71 10.25 -1.64
N LYS A 203 9.33 11.19 -2.52
CA LYS A 203 7.91 11.46 -2.83
C LYS A 203 7.28 10.34 -3.67
N LYS A 204 8.09 9.55 -4.37
CA LYS A 204 7.62 8.45 -5.25
C LYS A 204 7.48 7.12 -4.53
N LEU A 205 8.19 6.94 -3.42
CA LEU A 205 8.13 5.72 -2.63
C LEU A 205 7.08 5.83 -1.52
N PRO A 206 6.25 4.80 -1.32
CA PRO A 206 5.28 4.78 -0.22
C PRO A 206 5.92 4.48 1.15
N TYR A 207 7.24 4.26 1.18
CA TYR A 207 8.03 3.92 2.36
C TYR A 207 9.30 4.77 2.44
N VAL A 208 9.83 4.91 3.65
CA VAL A 208 11.16 5.47 3.97
C VAL A 208 12.12 4.30 4.10
N ILE A 209 13.29 4.42 3.48
CA ILE A 209 14.30 3.36 3.55
C ILE A 209 15.30 3.76 4.63
N ARG A 210 15.48 2.93 5.66
CA ARG A 210 16.46 3.20 6.71
C ARG A 210 17.63 2.24 6.64
N LEU A 211 18.82 2.80 6.48
CA LEU A 211 20.06 2.08 6.24
C LEU A 211 20.92 2.15 7.51
N TYR A 212 20.98 1.05 8.23
CA TYR A 212 21.80 0.94 9.44
C TYR A 212 23.25 0.60 9.08
N THR A 213 24.20 1.27 9.72
CA THR A 213 25.63 0.96 9.61
C THR A 213 26.40 1.58 10.78
N LEU A 214 27.54 0.98 11.14
CA LEU A 214 28.45 1.57 12.13
C LEU A 214 29.16 2.82 11.58
N GLU A 215 29.38 2.89 10.27
CA GLU A 215 30.12 3.96 9.60
C GLU A 215 29.19 5.03 9.01
N VAL A 216 28.28 5.59 9.81
CA VAL A 216 27.23 6.53 9.35
C VAL A 216 27.81 7.72 8.57
N SER A 217 28.87 8.33 9.09
CA SER A 217 29.50 9.51 8.45
C SER A 217 30.07 9.17 7.06
N LYS A 218 30.62 7.97 6.90
CA LYS A 218 31.14 7.50 5.61
C LYS A 218 29.99 7.21 4.65
N LEU A 219 28.92 6.54 5.11
CA LEU A 219 27.73 6.30 4.30
C LEU A 219 27.12 7.61 3.80
N SER A 220 26.90 8.56 4.70
CA SER A 220 26.36 9.89 4.36
C SER A 220 27.23 10.63 3.34
N SER A 221 28.56 10.66 3.56
CA SER A 221 29.50 11.24 2.60
C SER A 221 29.42 10.59 1.23
N LYS A 222 29.34 9.25 1.17
CA LYS A 222 29.22 8.50 -0.09
C LYS A 222 27.87 8.70 -0.78
N MET A 223 26.80 8.93 -0.03
CA MET A 223 25.50 9.29 -0.61
C MET A 223 25.49 10.71 -1.18
N LYS A 224 26.15 11.67 -0.51
CA LYS A 224 26.34 13.02 -1.06
C LYS A 224 27.17 12.99 -2.34
N GLU A 225 28.24 12.19 -2.37
CA GLU A 225 29.06 11.95 -3.57
C GLU A 225 28.24 11.36 -4.72
N ALA A 226 27.25 10.51 -4.41
CA ALA A 226 26.31 9.94 -5.37
C ALA A 226 25.21 10.92 -5.82
N GLY A 227 25.16 12.15 -5.28
CA GLY A 227 24.21 13.19 -5.67
C GLY A 227 22.95 13.30 -4.81
N LEU A 228 22.88 12.65 -3.64
CA LEU A 228 21.78 12.86 -2.69
C LEU A 228 21.96 14.16 -1.91
N ARG A 229 20.86 14.90 -1.78
CA ARG A 229 20.76 16.09 -0.91
C ARG A 229 20.19 15.73 0.45
N GLU A 230 20.45 16.56 1.44
CA GLU A 230 19.76 16.47 2.74
C GLU A 230 18.29 16.90 2.59
N CYS A 231 17.41 16.24 3.36
CA CYS A 231 15.99 16.58 3.38
C CYS A 231 15.74 17.91 4.10
N THR A 232 14.82 18.72 3.59
CA THR A 232 14.27 19.87 4.33
C THR A 232 13.21 19.41 5.32
N GLU A 233 12.91 20.20 6.36
CA GLU A 233 11.88 19.85 7.36
C GLU A 233 10.50 19.54 6.75
N SER A 234 10.17 20.16 5.61
CA SER A 234 8.94 19.92 4.86
C SER A 234 8.88 18.57 4.11
N GLU A 235 9.99 17.84 4.03
CA GLU A 235 10.12 16.57 3.30
C GLU A 235 10.23 15.35 4.22
N ILE A 236 10.33 15.59 5.53
CA ILE A 236 10.46 14.60 6.62
C ILE A 236 9.07 14.19 7.13
#